data_AF-A0A522GSY7-F1
#
_entry.id   AF-A0A522GSY7-F1
#
_cell.length_a   1.000
_cell.length_b   1.000
_cell.length_c   1.000
_cell.angle_alpha   90.00
_cell.angle_beta   90.00
_cell.angle_gamma   90.00
#
_symmetry.space_group_name_H-M   'P 1'
#
loop_
_entity.id
_entity.type
_entity.pdbx_description
1 polymer ?
#
loop_
_entity_poly.entity_id
_entity_poly.type
_entity_poly.pdbx_seq_one_letter_code
_entity_poly.pdbx_strand_id
1 'polypeptide(L)'
;MIEKIKENINHPEKLERLYHDDRKSFESSFEKVFSEIENSEIAKFWKIRLDFDKTPDKMKRPSSDISIMVAVCLLAGFLIKIPDIFKIDLTKYLFYEKDAGIIVFFGLTLYAIWINKNFNQKRLVIILLTFIVSIIYINLLPSDKTSDSINLAYIHMPLLMWCTYGLVFIDFNLKDRSKRIEYIKHNGDLAILGAIVLIAGGVLTGITIGLFNAININIQNFYMNNVVITGLVAAPIVVTYIIKNYTTMTNKIAPVIANIFSPLVLLTLIIYLVAIAISGKDPYNDRNFL
;
A
#
# COMPACT_ATOMS: atom_id res chain seq x y z
N MET A 1 -36.06 -26.53 10.77
CA MET A 1 -34.69 -26.14 11.14
C MET A 1 -34.54 -26.04 12.66
N ILE A 2 -35.40 -25.25 13.32
CA ILE A 2 -35.50 -25.13 14.80
C ILE A 2 -35.53 -26.48 15.52
N GLU A 3 -36.47 -27.37 15.15
CA GLU A 3 -36.58 -28.70 15.80
C GLU A 3 -35.32 -29.55 15.61
N LYS A 4 -34.74 -29.53 14.40
CA LYS A 4 -33.49 -30.24 14.09
C LYS A 4 -32.31 -29.73 14.94
N ILE A 5 -32.26 -28.45 15.27
CA ILE A 5 -31.23 -27.86 16.14
C ILE A 5 -31.44 -28.35 17.59
N LYS A 6 -32.67 -28.35 18.09
CA LYS A 6 -33.00 -28.81 19.45
C LYS A 6 -32.68 -30.30 19.64
N GLU A 7 -33.09 -31.14 18.70
CA GLU A 7 -32.86 -32.60 18.75
C GLU A 7 -31.38 -32.97 18.69
N ASN A 8 -30.55 -32.17 18.02
CA ASN A 8 -29.14 -32.46 17.77
C ASN A 8 -28.19 -31.56 18.56
N ILE A 9 -28.65 -30.91 19.63
CA ILE A 9 -27.83 -29.96 20.39
C ILE A 9 -26.56 -30.58 21.00
N ASN A 10 -26.59 -31.89 21.27
CA ASN A 10 -25.47 -32.66 21.79
C ASN A 10 -24.64 -33.36 20.70
N HIS A 11 -24.94 -33.14 19.42
CA HIS A 11 -24.28 -33.80 18.29
C HIS A 11 -23.59 -32.75 17.39
N PRO A 12 -22.34 -32.37 17.70
CA PRO A 12 -21.65 -31.27 17.03
C PRO A 12 -21.51 -31.49 15.51
N GLU A 13 -21.25 -32.72 15.06
CA GLU A 13 -21.14 -33.06 13.63
C GLU A 13 -22.42 -32.78 12.84
N LYS A 14 -23.58 -33.06 13.45
CA LYS A 14 -24.88 -32.82 12.79
C LYS A 14 -25.22 -31.34 12.73
N LEU A 15 -24.88 -30.57 13.77
CA LEU A 15 -25.02 -29.12 13.76
C LEU A 15 -24.13 -28.47 12.69
N GLU A 16 -22.89 -28.95 12.54
CA GLU A 16 -21.97 -28.47 11.51
C GLU A 16 -22.50 -28.75 10.09
N ARG A 17 -23.05 -29.95 9.87
CA ARG A 17 -23.67 -30.30 8.60
C ARG A 17 -24.87 -29.40 8.28
N LEU A 18 -25.74 -29.18 9.26
CA LEU A 18 -26.89 -28.28 9.14
C LEU A 18 -26.49 -26.83 8.84
N TYR A 19 -25.36 -26.37 9.39
CA TYR A 19 -24.80 -25.05 9.10
C TYR A 19 -24.26 -24.93 7.66
N HIS A 20 -23.60 -25.99 7.15
CA HIS A 20 -23.10 -26.01 5.78
C HIS A 20 -24.18 -26.16 4.72
N ASP A 21 -25.26 -26.89 5.03
CA ASP A 21 -26.38 -27.09 4.11
C ASP A 21 -27.16 -25.79 3.87
N ASP A 22 -27.48 -25.04 4.94
CA ASP A 22 -28.17 -23.74 4.83
C ASP A 22 -27.78 -22.78 5.97
N ARG A 23 -26.72 -22.01 5.73
CA ARG A 23 -26.16 -21.06 6.69
C ARG A 23 -27.17 -20.02 7.19
N LYS A 24 -27.97 -19.42 6.30
CA LYS A 24 -28.90 -18.34 6.67
C LYS A 24 -30.05 -18.87 7.51
N SER A 25 -30.62 -20.01 7.12
CA SER A 25 -31.70 -20.65 7.86
C SER A 25 -31.22 -21.18 9.22
N PHE A 26 -30.00 -21.71 9.28
CA PHE A 26 -29.35 -22.13 10.53
C PHE A 26 -29.19 -20.95 11.49
N GLU A 27 -28.57 -19.86 11.06
CA GLU A 27 -28.33 -18.68 11.90
C GLU A 27 -29.63 -18.08 12.47
N SER A 28 -30.64 -17.89 11.62
CA SER A 28 -31.94 -17.34 12.04
C SER A 28 -32.68 -18.26 13.01
N SER A 29 -32.59 -19.58 12.79
CA SER A 29 -33.23 -20.58 13.65
C SER A 29 -32.50 -20.74 14.97
N PHE A 30 -31.17 -20.66 14.96
CA PHE A 30 -30.32 -20.77 16.14
C PHE A 30 -30.53 -19.58 17.09
N GLU A 31 -30.63 -18.35 16.57
CA GLU A 31 -30.93 -17.17 17.39
C GLU A 31 -32.27 -17.27 18.13
N LYS A 32 -33.30 -17.81 17.46
CA LYS A 32 -34.63 -17.98 18.07
C LYS A 32 -34.64 -19.02 19.18
N VAL A 33 -33.82 -20.06 19.05
CA VAL A 33 -33.79 -21.21 19.97
C VAL A 33 -32.77 -21.01 21.09
N PHE A 34 -31.78 -20.12 20.91
CA PHE A 34 -30.65 -19.97 21.83
C PHE A 34 -31.06 -19.83 23.30
N SER A 35 -32.09 -19.03 23.59
CA SER A 35 -32.62 -18.83 24.96
C SER A 35 -33.13 -20.12 25.62
N GLU A 36 -33.52 -21.12 24.84
CA GLU A 36 -33.99 -22.42 25.34
C GLU A 36 -32.84 -23.45 25.50
N ILE A 37 -31.72 -23.27 24.79
CA ILE A 37 -30.59 -24.21 24.76
C ILE A 37 -29.32 -23.67 25.42
N GLU A 38 -29.39 -22.48 26.03
CA GLU A 38 -28.26 -21.75 26.62
C GLU A 38 -27.47 -22.56 27.67
N ASN A 39 -28.14 -23.52 28.32
CA ASN A 39 -27.54 -24.40 29.33
C ASN A 39 -26.51 -25.39 28.75
N SER A 40 -26.48 -25.60 27.43
CA SER A 40 -25.49 -26.48 26.79
C SER A 40 -24.20 -25.74 26.43
N GLU A 41 -23.05 -26.32 26.77
CA GLU A 41 -21.73 -25.80 26.36
C GLU A 41 -21.59 -25.72 24.83
N ILE A 42 -22.22 -26.64 24.08
CA ILE A 42 -22.22 -26.62 22.61
C ILE A 42 -23.02 -25.42 22.08
N ALA A 43 -24.14 -25.07 22.73
CA ALA A 43 -24.91 -23.88 22.36
C ALA A 43 -24.10 -22.60 22.57
N LYS A 44 -23.38 -22.49 23.70
CA LYS A 44 -22.50 -21.36 23.99
C LYS A 44 -21.38 -21.24 22.97
N PHE A 45 -20.74 -22.35 22.61
CA PHE A 45 -19.72 -22.38 21.55
C PHE A 45 -20.28 -21.90 20.20
N TRP A 46 -21.44 -22.42 19.79
CA TRP A 46 -22.08 -22.00 18.55
C TRP A 46 -22.50 -20.53 18.57
N LYS A 47 -22.98 -20.01 19.71
CA LYS A 47 -23.27 -18.58 19.86
C LYS A 47 -22.03 -17.74 19.64
N ILE A 48 -20.90 -18.11 20.25
CA ILE A 48 -19.62 -17.44 20.04
C ILE A 48 -19.21 -17.54 18.57
N ARG A 49 -19.28 -18.72 17.94
CA ARG A 49 -18.90 -18.92 16.54
C ARG A 49 -19.75 -18.12 15.55
N LEU A 50 -21.07 -18.14 15.70
CA LEU A 50 -21.99 -17.40 14.83
C LEU A 50 -21.90 -15.89 15.07
N ASP A 51 -21.69 -15.48 16.32
CA ASP A 51 -21.48 -14.09 16.66
C ASP A 51 -20.06 -13.61 16.35
N PHE A 52 -19.07 -14.49 16.17
CA PHE A 52 -17.68 -14.11 15.85
C PHE A 52 -17.60 -13.34 14.52
N ASP A 53 -18.40 -13.77 13.53
CA ASP A 53 -18.55 -13.06 12.25
C ASP A 53 -19.45 -11.81 12.37
N LYS A 54 -20.32 -11.75 13.39
CA LYS A 54 -21.30 -10.66 13.60
C LYS A 54 -20.80 -9.58 14.56
N THR A 55 -19.86 -9.87 15.46
CA THR A 55 -19.21 -8.89 16.31
C THR A 55 -18.47 -7.93 15.39
N PRO A 56 -18.93 -6.68 15.26
CA PRO A 56 -18.34 -5.74 14.35
C PRO A 56 -17.11 -5.13 15.01
N ASP A 57 -16.13 -5.95 15.40
CA ASP A 57 -14.81 -5.46 15.79
C ASP A 57 -13.93 -5.14 14.56
N LYS A 58 -14.54 -5.10 13.37
CA LYS A 58 -13.92 -4.72 12.09
C LYS A 58 -14.64 -3.60 11.33
N MET A 59 -15.54 -2.85 11.98
CA MET A 59 -16.24 -1.73 11.30
C MET A 59 -16.46 -0.48 12.17
N LYS A 60 -15.75 -0.33 13.30
CA LYS A 60 -15.64 0.97 13.99
C LYS A 60 -14.34 1.67 13.62
N ARG A 61 -14.34 2.33 12.44
CA ARG A 61 -13.79 3.67 12.13
C ARG A 61 -13.36 3.82 10.65
N PRO A 62 -14.28 3.90 9.66
CA PRO A 62 -13.91 4.27 8.30
C PRO A 62 -13.85 5.79 8.08
N SER A 63 -14.72 6.59 8.71
CA SER A 63 -14.89 7.99 8.30
C SER A 63 -13.68 8.89 8.58
N SER A 64 -13.08 8.79 9.77
CA SER A 64 -11.91 9.60 10.13
C SER A 64 -10.69 9.22 9.29
N ASP A 65 -10.43 7.94 9.08
CA ASP A 65 -9.25 7.48 8.35
C ASP A 65 -9.37 7.85 6.85
N ILE A 66 -10.56 7.77 6.25
CA ILE A 66 -10.81 8.24 4.88
C ILE A 66 -10.62 9.76 4.78
N SER A 67 -11.21 10.53 5.70
CA SER A 67 -11.11 12.00 5.66
C SER A 67 -9.65 12.47 5.72
N ILE A 68 -8.80 11.73 6.44
CA ILE A 68 -7.40 12.07 6.65
C ILE A 68 -6.54 11.59 5.49
N MET A 69 -6.82 10.40 4.95
CA MET A 69 -6.27 9.99 3.67
C MET A 69 -6.54 11.06 2.60
N VAL A 70 -7.79 11.52 2.48
CA VAL A 70 -8.17 12.57 1.51
C VAL A 70 -7.44 13.88 1.81
N ALA A 71 -7.38 14.32 3.07
CA ALA A 71 -6.67 15.54 3.45
C ALA A 71 -5.17 15.47 3.11
N VAL A 72 -4.52 14.33 3.36
CA VAL A 72 -3.11 14.10 3.02
C VAL A 72 -2.90 14.04 1.50
N CYS A 73 -3.80 13.40 0.75
CA CYS A 73 -3.75 13.39 -0.72
C CYS A 73 -3.91 14.81 -1.29
N LEU A 74 -4.83 15.61 -0.75
CA LEU A 74 -5.01 17.00 -1.16
C LEU A 74 -3.78 17.85 -0.82
N LEU A 75 -3.18 17.65 0.36
CA LEU A 75 -1.94 18.33 0.73
C LEU A 75 -0.80 17.97 -0.21
N ALA A 76 -0.57 16.69 -0.47
CA ALA A 76 0.49 16.25 -1.38
C ALA A 76 0.23 16.72 -2.83
N GLY A 77 -1.02 16.70 -3.27
CA GLY A 77 -1.48 17.27 -4.54
C GLY A 77 -1.27 18.78 -4.65
N PHE A 78 -1.48 19.51 -3.56
CA PHE A 78 -1.17 20.93 -3.50
C PHE A 78 0.33 21.20 -3.58
N LEU A 79 1.14 20.44 -2.84
CA LEU A 79 2.60 20.59 -2.82
C LEU A 79 3.23 20.31 -4.20
N ILE A 80 2.78 19.27 -4.91
CA ILE A 80 3.31 18.97 -6.25
C ILE A 80 2.92 20.03 -7.30
N LYS A 81 1.90 20.84 -7.00
CA LYS A 81 1.39 21.93 -7.84
C LYS A 81 2.01 23.30 -7.55
N ILE A 82 2.92 23.40 -6.58
CA ILE A 82 3.67 24.63 -6.29
C ILE A 82 4.27 25.27 -7.56
N PRO A 83 4.92 24.54 -8.49
CA PRO A 83 5.49 25.15 -9.68
C PRO A 83 4.46 25.84 -10.57
N ASP A 84 3.26 25.26 -10.71
CA ASP A 84 2.19 25.85 -11.50
C ASP A 84 1.62 27.12 -10.84
N ILE A 85 1.50 27.12 -9.52
CA ILE A 85 0.97 28.25 -8.73
C ILE A 85 1.92 29.43 -8.80
N PHE A 86 3.22 29.18 -8.64
CA PHE A 86 4.26 30.22 -8.61
C PHE A 86 4.91 30.47 -9.98
N LYS A 87 4.43 29.79 -11.04
CA LYS A 87 4.98 29.86 -12.42
C LYS A 87 6.48 29.61 -12.48
N ILE A 88 6.95 28.62 -11.73
CA ILE A 88 8.35 28.20 -11.69
C ILE A 88 8.65 27.40 -12.96
N ASP A 89 9.78 27.69 -13.61
CA ASP A 89 10.23 26.94 -14.78
C ASP A 89 10.71 25.54 -14.39
N LEU A 90 9.91 24.53 -14.69
CA LEU A 90 10.17 23.13 -14.37
C LEU A 90 11.50 22.63 -14.95
N THR A 91 11.85 23.06 -16.17
CA THR A 91 13.06 22.58 -16.87
C THR A 91 14.31 23.20 -16.27
N LYS A 92 14.22 24.47 -15.87
CA LYS A 92 15.34 25.19 -15.26
C LYS A 92 15.60 24.73 -13.83
N TYR A 93 14.56 24.48 -13.05
CA TYR A 93 14.70 24.16 -11.62
C TYR A 93 14.74 22.66 -11.32
N LEU A 94 14.33 21.81 -12.26
CA LEU A 94 14.28 20.35 -12.08
C LEU A 94 13.45 19.95 -10.86
N PHE A 95 12.33 20.64 -10.67
CA PHE A 95 11.51 20.53 -9.46
C PHE A 95 11.04 19.10 -9.20
N TYR A 96 10.59 18.38 -10.23
CA TYR A 96 10.10 17.02 -10.04
C TYR A 96 11.22 16.04 -9.69
N GLU A 97 12.40 16.20 -10.28
CA GLU A 97 13.57 15.39 -9.93
C GLU A 97 14.04 15.63 -8.49
N LYS A 98 13.92 16.87 -8.00
CA LYS A 98 14.34 17.27 -6.65
C LYS A 98 13.33 16.91 -5.57
N ASP A 99 12.06 17.26 -5.77
CA ASP A 99 11.08 17.37 -4.69
C ASP A 99 9.94 16.34 -4.77
N ALA A 100 9.69 15.71 -5.93
CA ALA A 100 8.53 14.81 -6.08
C ALA A 100 8.60 13.61 -5.12
N GLY A 101 9.77 12.98 -5.00
CA GLY A 101 9.97 11.88 -4.05
C GLY A 101 9.79 12.31 -2.61
N ILE A 102 10.25 13.52 -2.25
CA ILE A 102 10.10 14.08 -0.91
C ILE A 102 8.61 14.30 -0.61
N ILE A 103 7.84 14.86 -1.54
CA ILE A 103 6.40 15.13 -1.37
C ILE A 103 5.61 13.83 -1.18
N VAL A 104 5.88 12.81 -2.01
CA VAL A 104 5.21 11.50 -1.91
C VAL A 104 5.47 10.86 -0.54
N PHE A 105 6.73 10.79 -0.12
CA PHE A 105 7.08 10.19 1.17
C PHE A 105 6.68 11.05 2.36
N PHE A 106 6.58 12.37 2.21
CA PHE A 106 6.01 13.25 3.22
C PHE A 106 4.53 12.91 3.46
N GLY A 107 3.75 12.76 2.39
CA GLY A 107 2.35 12.33 2.48
C GLY A 107 2.20 10.95 3.15
N LEU A 108 2.98 9.96 2.70
CA LEU A 108 3.00 8.63 3.33
C LEU A 108 3.36 8.68 4.82
N THR A 109 4.34 9.51 5.18
CA THR A 109 4.78 9.69 6.56
C THR A 109 3.71 10.34 7.43
N LEU A 110 3.06 11.39 6.94
CA LEU A 110 1.94 12.04 7.64
C LEU A 110 0.79 11.07 7.89
N TYR A 111 0.44 10.27 6.87
CA TYR A 111 -0.58 9.25 7.01
C TYR A 111 -0.17 8.18 8.04
N ALA A 112 1.08 7.70 8.02
CA ALA A 112 1.58 6.73 9.01
C ALA A 112 1.61 7.29 10.45
N ILE A 113 1.99 8.56 10.63
CA ILE A 113 1.93 9.24 11.93
C ILE A 113 0.51 9.21 12.49
N TRP A 114 -0.48 9.54 11.64
CA TRP A 114 -1.88 9.54 12.05
C TRP A 114 -2.35 8.14 12.49
N ILE A 115 -1.94 7.12 11.74
CA ILE A 115 -2.27 5.73 12.05
C ILE A 115 -1.68 5.30 13.39
N ASN A 116 -0.44 5.71 13.67
CA ASN A 116 0.33 5.21 14.81
C ASN A 116 -0.04 5.82 16.17
N LYS A 117 -1.00 6.77 16.23
CA LYS A 117 -1.71 7.40 17.39
C LYS A 117 -0.92 7.82 18.65
N ASN A 118 0.10 7.09 19.09
CA ASN A 118 0.95 7.33 20.25
C ASN A 118 2.29 8.00 19.87
N PHE A 119 2.24 9.00 18.97
CA PHE A 119 3.47 9.66 18.54
C PHE A 119 3.96 10.68 19.56
N ASN A 120 5.20 10.48 20.04
CA ASN A 120 5.87 11.45 20.92
C ASN A 120 6.19 12.74 20.14
N GLN A 121 5.88 13.89 20.72
CA GLN A 121 6.14 15.22 20.15
C GLN A 121 7.62 15.43 19.75
N LYS A 122 8.57 14.86 20.50
CA LYS A 122 10.00 14.90 20.15
C LYS A 122 10.30 14.18 18.84
N ARG A 123 9.65 13.03 18.59
CA ARG A 123 9.83 12.26 17.34
C ARG A 123 9.26 13.02 16.14
N LEU A 124 8.11 13.69 16.32
CA LEU A 124 7.53 14.54 15.29
C LEU A 124 8.47 15.66 14.86
N VAL A 125 9.09 16.35 15.82
CA VAL A 125 10.06 17.42 15.52
C VAL A 125 11.25 16.88 14.74
N ILE A 126 11.78 15.71 15.12
CA ILE A 126 12.90 15.07 14.41
C ILE A 126 12.51 14.75 12.96
N ILE A 127 11.35 14.13 12.74
CA ILE A 127 10.87 13.79 11.39
C ILE A 127 10.72 15.07 10.54
N LEU A 128 10.05 16.08 11.08
CA LEU A 128 9.83 17.34 10.38
C LEU A 128 11.17 18.00 10.02
N LEU A 129 12.13 18.00 10.94
CA LEU A 129 13.47 18.53 10.71
C LEU A 129 14.19 17.75 9.60
N THR A 130 14.09 16.42 9.56
CA THR A 130 14.67 15.60 8.49
C THR A 130 14.12 15.98 7.12
N PHE A 131 12.80 16.18 7.00
CA PHE A 131 12.17 16.63 5.75
C PHE A 131 12.61 18.03 5.37
N ILE A 132 12.62 18.99 6.31
CA ILE A 132 13.04 20.37 6.06
C ILE A 132 14.50 20.43 5.61
N VAL A 133 15.41 19.75 6.31
CA VAL A 133 16.83 19.71 5.96
C VAL A 133 17.03 19.09 4.57
N SER A 134 16.27 18.05 4.23
CA SER A 134 16.35 17.39 2.93
C SER A 134 15.88 18.30 1.80
N ILE A 135 14.76 19.02 1.99
CA ILE A 135 14.24 20.00 1.02
C ILE A 135 15.25 21.13 0.82
N ILE A 136 15.79 21.69 1.90
CA ILE A 136 16.78 22.77 1.81
C ILE A 136 18.03 22.28 1.08
N TYR A 137 18.57 21.12 1.46
CA TYR A 137 19.76 20.56 0.86
C TYR A 137 19.60 20.31 -0.65
N ILE A 138 18.50 19.67 -1.08
CA ILE A 138 18.30 19.33 -2.49
C ILE A 138 18.07 20.58 -3.37
N ASN A 139 17.46 21.62 -2.80
CA ASN A 139 17.19 22.87 -3.50
C ASN A 139 18.41 23.81 -3.55
N LEU A 140 19.38 23.65 -2.65
CA LEU A 140 20.66 24.36 -2.72
C LEU A 140 21.59 23.81 -3.80
N LEU A 141 21.39 22.55 -4.24
CA LEU A 141 22.17 21.96 -5.31
C LEU A 141 21.84 22.61 -6.67
N PRO A 142 22.85 22.89 -7.51
CA PRO A 142 22.61 23.48 -8.82
C PRO A 142 21.84 22.50 -9.71
N SER A 143 20.95 23.05 -10.53
CA SER A 143 20.11 22.27 -11.46
C SER A 143 20.89 21.88 -12.71
N ASP A 144 21.96 21.11 -12.53
CA ASP A 144 22.84 20.63 -13.58
C ASP A 144 22.74 19.10 -13.71
N LYS A 145 22.25 18.63 -14.87
CA LYS A 145 22.12 17.20 -15.18
C LYS A 145 23.45 16.55 -15.61
N THR A 146 24.50 17.33 -15.84
CA THR A 146 25.82 16.82 -16.29
C THR A 146 26.69 16.34 -15.14
N SER A 147 26.37 16.73 -13.91
CA SER A 147 27.13 16.30 -12.73
C SER A 147 26.62 14.97 -12.17
N ASP A 148 27.45 13.94 -12.25
CA ASP A 148 27.13 12.61 -11.70
C ASP A 148 26.85 12.66 -10.20
N SER A 149 27.60 13.47 -9.44
CA SER A 149 27.38 13.62 -7.99
C SER A 149 26.02 14.21 -7.65
N ILE A 150 25.52 15.15 -8.47
CA ILE A 150 24.21 15.79 -8.27
C ILE A 150 23.08 14.81 -8.63
N ASN A 151 23.21 14.12 -9.77
CA ASN A 151 22.26 13.09 -10.16
C ASN A 151 22.17 11.97 -9.12
N LEU A 152 23.32 11.57 -8.56
CA LEU A 152 23.36 10.59 -7.49
C LEU A 152 22.59 11.07 -6.25
N ALA A 153 22.73 12.35 -5.87
CA ALA A 153 21.95 12.93 -4.78
C ALA A 153 20.44 12.88 -5.07
N TYR A 154 19.99 13.26 -6.27
CA TYR A 154 18.57 13.18 -6.66
C TYR A 154 18.00 11.77 -6.55
N ILE A 155 18.76 10.74 -6.94
CA ILE A 155 18.33 9.33 -6.84
C ILE A 155 18.27 8.85 -5.38
N HIS A 156 19.22 9.26 -4.54
CA HIS A 156 19.30 8.81 -3.15
C HIS A 156 18.32 9.53 -2.22
N MET A 157 17.83 10.73 -2.58
CA MET A 157 16.88 11.48 -1.75
C MET A 157 15.55 10.74 -1.52
N PRO A 158 14.85 10.23 -2.56
CA PRO A 158 13.67 9.39 -2.35
C PRO A 158 13.95 8.17 -1.47
N LEU A 159 15.14 7.56 -1.59
CA LEU A 159 15.53 6.40 -0.78
C LEU A 159 15.69 6.78 0.71
N LEU A 160 16.28 7.93 1.00
CA LEU A 160 16.38 8.46 2.36
C LEU A 160 14.98 8.74 2.96
N MET A 161 14.09 9.35 2.16
CA MET A 161 12.72 9.63 2.58
C MET A 161 11.91 8.34 2.78
N TRP A 162 12.15 7.33 1.94
CA TRP A 162 11.59 5.99 2.10
C TRP A 162 12.01 5.34 3.42
N CYS A 163 13.30 5.41 3.77
CA CYS A 163 13.81 4.95 5.07
C CYS A 163 13.17 5.71 6.23
N THR A 164 12.98 7.03 6.09
CA THR A 164 12.34 7.88 7.11
C THR A 164 10.88 7.48 7.32
N TYR A 165 10.14 7.26 6.23
CA TYR A 165 8.80 6.68 6.25
C TYR A 165 8.78 5.31 6.96
N GLY A 166 9.77 4.45 6.67
CA GLY A 166 9.90 3.14 7.32
C GLY A 166 10.12 3.19 8.82
N LEU A 167 10.92 4.15 9.31
CA LEU A 167 11.11 4.38 10.75
C LEU A 167 9.80 4.76 11.44
N VAL A 168 9.00 5.61 10.79
CA VAL A 168 7.68 5.99 11.27
C VAL A 168 6.72 4.80 11.25
N PHE A 169 6.73 4.02 10.17
CA PHE A 169 5.88 2.83 10.00
C PHE A 169 6.09 1.82 11.15
N ILE A 170 7.35 1.53 11.51
CA ILE A 170 7.68 0.60 12.61
C ILE A 170 7.63 1.23 14.01
N ASP A 171 7.18 2.48 14.14
CA ASP A 171 7.17 3.27 15.38
C ASP A 171 8.55 3.33 16.08
N PHE A 172 9.61 3.52 15.28
CA PHE A 172 11.01 3.58 15.73
C PHE A 172 11.52 2.34 16.48
N ASN A 173 10.77 1.22 16.46
CA ASN A 173 11.19 -0.02 17.11
C ASN A 173 12.02 -0.89 16.17
N LEU A 174 13.29 -0.52 15.99
CA LEU A 174 14.25 -1.23 15.13
C LEU A 174 14.62 -2.64 15.61
N LYS A 175 14.39 -2.95 16.89
CA LYS A 175 14.73 -4.24 17.48
C LYS A 175 13.66 -5.31 17.19
N ASP A 176 12.45 -4.88 16.88
CA ASP A 176 11.34 -5.79 16.59
C ASP A 176 11.44 -6.35 15.17
N ARG A 177 11.79 -7.64 15.08
CA ARG A 177 11.90 -8.36 13.81
C ARG A 177 10.55 -8.45 13.08
N SER A 178 9.45 -8.57 13.82
CA SER A 178 8.11 -8.70 13.24
C SER A 178 7.72 -7.43 12.48
N LYS A 179 7.90 -6.26 13.11
CA LYS A 179 7.63 -4.96 12.48
C LYS A 179 8.50 -4.70 11.25
N ARG A 180 9.76 -5.14 11.27
CA ARG A 180 10.66 -5.03 10.10
C ARG A 180 10.17 -5.87 8.92
N ILE A 181 9.73 -7.10 9.19
CA ILE A 181 9.16 -7.98 8.17
C ILE A 181 7.85 -7.40 7.64
N GLU A 182 7.02 -6.84 8.52
CA GLU A 182 5.77 -6.17 8.13
C GLU A 182 6.02 -4.97 7.22
N TYR A 183 7.03 -4.15 7.48
CA TYR A 183 7.42 -3.06 6.59
C TYR A 183 7.89 -3.55 5.22
N ILE A 184 8.73 -4.59 5.17
CA ILE A 184 9.16 -5.19 3.89
C ILE A 184 7.96 -5.71 3.11
N LYS A 185 7.06 -6.44 3.78
CA LYS A 185 5.82 -6.94 3.18
C LYS A 185 4.95 -5.81 2.67
N HIS A 186 4.78 -4.75 3.47
CA HIS A 186 4.00 -3.58 3.11
C HIS A 186 4.52 -2.92 1.83
N ASN A 187 5.83 -2.81 1.64
CA ASN A 187 6.41 -2.26 0.41
C ASN A 187 6.14 -3.16 -0.81
N GLY A 188 6.18 -4.49 -0.63
CA GLY A 188 5.78 -5.43 -1.67
C GLY A 188 4.31 -5.25 -2.06
N ASP A 189 3.41 -5.20 -1.07
CA ASP A 189 1.99 -4.99 -1.30
C ASP A 189 1.73 -3.62 -1.95
N LEU A 190 2.46 -2.57 -1.54
CA LEU A 190 2.40 -1.21 -2.10
C LEU A 190 2.83 -1.21 -3.57
N ALA A 191 3.91 -1.90 -3.92
CA ALA A 191 4.39 -1.98 -5.30
C ALA A 191 3.37 -2.70 -6.20
N ILE A 192 2.77 -3.78 -5.72
CA ILE A 192 1.87 -4.62 -6.52
C ILE A 192 0.51 -3.93 -6.70
N LEU A 193 -0.13 -3.53 -5.60
CA LEU A 193 -1.39 -2.80 -5.68
C LEU A 193 -1.22 -1.43 -6.31
N GLY A 194 -0.08 -0.78 -6.07
CA GLY A 194 0.30 0.45 -6.74
C GLY A 194 0.36 0.27 -8.24
N ALA A 195 1.04 -0.77 -8.73
CA ALA A 195 1.08 -1.08 -10.16
C ALA A 195 -0.33 -1.32 -10.74
N ILE A 196 -1.19 -2.09 -10.05
CA ILE A 196 -2.57 -2.32 -10.50
C ILE A 196 -3.36 -1.00 -10.56
N VAL A 197 -3.26 -0.16 -9.53
CA VAL A 197 -3.93 1.15 -9.48
C VAL A 197 -3.41 2.08 -10.58
N LEU A 198 -2.10 2.10 -10.82
CA LEU A 198 -1.48 2.92 -11.86
C LEU A 198 -1.86 2.46 -13.26
N ILE A 199 -1.91 1.15 -13.52
CA ILE A 199 -2.38 0.61 -14.80
C ILE A 199 -3.84 0.95 -15.02
N ALA A 200 -4.70 0.72 -14.02
CA ALA A 200 -6.12 1.07 -14.11
C ALA A 200 -6.32 2.58 -14.34
N GLY A 201 -5.55 3.42 -13.62
CA GLY A 201 -5.54 4.87 -13.79
C GLY A 201 -5.03 5.30 -15.16
N GLY A 202 -4.01 4.64 -15.71
CA GLY A 202 -3.48 4.88 -17.04
C GLY A 202 -4.47 4.51 -18.15
N VAL A 203 -5.13 3.37 -18.03
CA VAL A 203 -6.21 2.95 -18.94
C VAL A 203 -7.37 3.95 -18.89
N LEU A 204 -7.81 4.32 -17.68
CA LEU A 204 -8.86 5.34 -17.51
C LEU A 204 -8.46 6.68 -18.12
N THR A 205 -7.21 7.11 -17.94
CA THR A 205 -6.65 8.33 -18.54
C THR A 205 -6.71 8.28 -20.06
N GLY A 206 -6.24 7.17 -20.67
CA GLY A 206 -6.26 7.00 -22.12
C GLY A 206 -7.68 7.03 -22.69
N ILE A 207 -8.61 6.32 -22.05
CA ILE A 207 -10.04 6.33 -22.44
C ILE A 207 -10.62 7.75 -22.31
N THR A 208 -10.36 8.44 -21.20
CA THR A 208 -10.89 9.79 -20.95
C THR A 208 -10.40 10.77 -22.01
N ILE A 209 -9.09 10.81 -22.26
CA ILE A 209 -8.51 11.68 -23.28
C ILE A 209 -9.06 11.31 -24.67
N GLY A 210 -9.16 10.01 -24.98
CA GLY A 210 -9.70 9.52 -26.25
C GLY A 210 -11.15 9.94 -26.50
N LEU A 211 -12.02 9.84 -25.48
CA LEU A 211 -13.43 10.24 -25.56
C LEU A 211 -13.59 11.74 -25.81
N PHE A 212 -12.84 12.59 -25.11
CA PHE A 212 -12.90 14.03 -25.34
C PHE A 212 -12.32 14.43 -26.69
N ASN A 213 -11.24 13.77 -27.12
CA ASN A 213 -10.66 14.01 -28.43
C ASN A 213 -11.63 13.62 -29.57
N ALA A 214 -12.43 12.56 -29.39
CA ALA A 214 -13.44 12.13 -30.37
C ALA A 214 -14.55 13.17 -30.61
N ILE A 215 -14.81 14.06 -29.64
CA ILE A 215 -15.73 15.20 -29.77
C ILE A 215 -15.00 16.52 -30.09
N ASN A 216 -13.75 16.45 -30.60
CA ASN A 216 -12.88 17.58 -30.93
C ASN A 216 -12.53 18.50 -29.74
N ILE A 217 -12.54 17.97 -28.50
CA ILE A 217 -12.09 18.70 -27.31
C ILE A 217 -10.72 18.16 -26.87
N ASN A 218 -9.66 18.94 -27.08
CA ASN A 218 -8.32 18.56 -26.62
C ASN A 218 -8.12 18.90 -25.14
N ILE A 219 -8.34 17.92 -24.27
CA ILE A 219 -8.12 18.05 -22.82
C ILE A 219 -6.74 17.55 -22.37
N GLN A 220 -5.89 17.03 -23.28
CA GLN A 220 -4.72 16.23 -22.92
C GLN A 220 -3.77 16.98 -21.98
N ASN A 221 -3.37 18.20 -22.34
CA ASN A 221 -2.43 19.00 -21.52
C ASN A 221 -3.02 19.34 -20.15
N PHE A 222 -4.29 19.73 -20.12
CA PHE A 222 -5.00 20.03 -18.87
C PHE A 222 -5.10 18.79 -17.97
N TYR A 223 -5.47 17.64 -18.54
CA TYR A 223 -5.68 16.39 -17.82
C TYR A 223 -4.37 15.82 -17.30
N MET A 224 -3.33 15.77 -18.13
CA MET A 224 -1.99 15.32 -17.75
C MET A 224 -1.42 16.20 -16.64
N ASN A 225 -1.46 17.52 -16.81
CA ASN A 225 -0.90 18.40 -15.81
C ASN A 225 -1.66 18.30 -14.49
N ASN A 226 -2.99 18.36 -14.50
CA ASN A 226 -3.77 18.49 -13.26
C ASN A 226 -4.17 17.16 -12.63
N VAL A 227 -4.74 16.25 -13.41
CA VAL A 227 -5.31 15.01 -12.88
C VAL A 227 -4.23 13.95 -12.72
N VAL A 228 -3.40 13.74 -13.74
CA VAL A 228 -2.41 12.65 -13.72
C VAL A 228 -1.29 12.91 -12.71
N ILE A 229 -0.67 14.09 -12.70
CA ILE A 229 0.41 14.41 -11.75
C ILE A 229 -0.09 14.33 -10.30
N THR A 230 -1.26 14.92 -10.02
CA THR A 230 -1.87 14.85 -8.68
C THR A 230 -2.23 13.42 -8.30
N GLY A 231 -2.78 12.66 -9.24
CA GLY A 231 -3.12 11.24 -9.06
C GLY A 231 -1.90 10.37 -8.78
N LEU A 232 -0.78 10.61 -9.45
CA LEU A 232 0.48 9.88 -9.23
C LEU A 232 1.02 10.09 -7.82
N VAL A 233 0.95 11.31 -7.30
CA VAL A 233 1.40 11.62 -5.94
C VAL A 233 0.43 11.07 -4.88
N ALA A 234 -0.87 11.08 -5.16
CA ALA A 234 -1.89 10.55 -4.25
C ALA A 234 -1.95 9.01 -4.23
N ALA A 235 -1.58 8.34 -5.34
CA ALA A 235 -1.76 6.90 -5.50
C ALA A 235 -1.10 6.06 -4.39
N PRO A 236 0.18 6.27 -4.02
CA PRO A 236 0.80 5.51 -2.93
C PRO A 236 0.04 5.65 -1.60
N ILE A 237 -0.47 6.85 -1.28
CA ILE A 237 -1.21 7.10 -0.03
C ILE A 237 -2.53 6.33 -0.03
N VAL A 238 -3.26 6.36 -1.15
CA VAL A 238 -4.52 5.61 -1.31
C VAL A 238 -4.27 4.11 -1.24
N VAL A 239 -3.20 3.61 -1.86
CA VAL A 239 -2.83 2.19 -1.82
C VAL A 239 -2.45 1.77 -0.40
N THR A 240 -1.69 2.58 0.34
CA THR A 240 -1.38 2.33 1.77
C THR A 240 -2.66 2.26 2.60
N TYR A 241 -3.64 3.13 2.35
CA TYR A 241 -4.96 3.05 3.00
C TYR A 241 -5.67 1.73 2.68
N ILE A 242 -5.69 1.31 1.41
CA ILE A 242 -6.32 0.05 0.97
C ILE A 242 -5.64 -1.15 1.64
N ILE A 243 -4.31 -1.21 1.65
CA ILE A 243 -3.55 -2.31 2.26
C ILE A 243 -3.89 -2.46 3.74
N LYS A 244 -3.98 -1.35 4.46
CA LYS A 244 -4.31 -1.33 5.89
C LYS A 244 -5.75 -1.78 6.16
N ASN A 245 -6.73 -1.31 5.38
CA ASN A 245 -8.14 -1.60 5.64
C ASN A 245 -8.61 -2.95 5.07
N TYR A 246 -7.92 -3.49 4.06
CA TYR A 246 -8.31 -4.72 3.37
C TYR A 246 -7.21 -5.81 3.44
N THR A 247 -6.62 -5.98 4.62
CA THR A 247 -5.50 -6.92 4.88
C THR A 247 -5.77 -8.36 4.47
N THR A 248 -7.02 -8.83 4.52
CA THR A 248 -7.38 -10.20 4.12
C THR A 248 -7.17 -10.46 2.62
N MET A 249 -7.30 -9.42 1.78
CA MET A 249 -7.05 -9.50 0.34
C MET A 249 -5.57 -9.34 0.04
N THR A 250 -4.89 -8.42 0.71
CA THR A 250 -3.49 -8.11 0.43
C THR A 250 -2.53 -9.16 0.95
N ASN A 251 -2.83 -9.80 2.09
CA ASN A 251 -1.98 -10.83 2.68
C ASN A 251 -1.75 -12.05 1.77
N LYS A 252 -2.61 -12.26 0.76
CA LYS A 252 -2.48 -13.35 -0.22
C LYS A 252 -1.61 -12.97 -1.43
N ILE A 253 -1.33 -11.69 -1.64
CA ILE A 253 -0.62 -11.21 -2.82
C ILE A 253 0.83 -11.72 -2.83
N ALA A 254 1.59 -11.47 -1.75
CA ALA A 254 3.01 -11.84 -1.68
C ALA A 254 3.26 -13.35 -1.91
N PRO A 255 2.52 -14.30 -1.28
CA PRO A 255 2.67 -15.72 -1.59
C PRO A 255 2.34 -16.09 -3.04
N VAL A 256 1.30 -15.49 -3.63
CA VAL A 256 0.93 -15.77 -5.03
C VAL A 256 2.03 -15.34 -5.98
N ILE A 257 2.58 -14.14 -5.80
CA ILE A 257 3.69 -13.65 -6.62
C ILE A 257 4.94 -14.51 -6.42
N ALA A 258 5.29 -14.84 -5.17
CA ALA A 258 6.44 -15.69 -4.89
C ALA A 258 6.30 -17.07 -5.57
N ASN A 259 5.10 -17.64 -5.63
CA ASN A 259 4.85 -18.91 -6.31
C ASN A 259 4.94 -18.82 -7.84
N ILE A 260 4.62 -17.67 -8.44
CA ILE A 260 4.74 -17.46 -9.89
C ILE A 260 6.19 -17.17 -10.28
N PHE A 261 6.86 -16.29 -9.54
CA PHE A 261 8.20 -15.80 -9.90
C PHE A 261 9.32 -16.73 -9.44
N SER A 262 9.21 -17.42 -8.31
CA SER A 262 10.27 -18.35 -7.85
C SER A 262 10.68 -19.38 -8.91
N PRO A 263 9.75 -20.14 -9.55
CA PRO A 263 10.13 -21.11 -10.58
C PRO A 263 10.69 -20.45 -11.84
N LEU A 264 10.17 -19.27 -12.22
CA LEU A 264 10.67 -18.52 -13.37
C LEU A 264 12.11 -18.03 -13.14
N VAL A 265 12.38 -17.45 -11.96
CA VAL A 265 13.71 -16.99 -11.55
C VAL A 265 14.68 -18.16 -11.51
N LEU A 266 14.28 -19.29 -10.94
CA LEU A 266 15.09 -20.52 -10.95
C LEU A 266 15.43 -20.95 -12.38
N LEU A 267 14.46 -20.97 -13.28
CA LEU A 267 14.67 -21.31 -14.69
C LEU A 267 15.66 -20.34 -15.34
N THR A 268 15.51 -19.02 -15.13
CA THR A 268 16.45 -18.02 -15.67
C THR A 268 17.86 -18.19 -15.11
N LEU A 269 18.01 -18.49 -13.81
CA LEU A 269 19.30 -18.77 -13.18
C LEU A 269 19.96 -20.00 -13.78
N ILE A 270 19.21 -21.07 -14.04
CA ILE A 270 19.72 -22.28 -14.69
C ILE A 270 20.19 -21.96 -16.11
N ILE A 271 19.38 -21.26 -16.91
CA ILE A 271 19.75 -20.85 -18.28
C ILE A 271 21.01 -19.99 -18.25
N TYR A 272 21.10 -19.04 -17.32
CA TYR A 272 22.25 -18.16 -17.15
C TYR A 272 23.52 -18.92 -16.77
N LEU A 273 23.43 -19.89 -15.84
CA LEU A 273 24.53 -20.77 -15.47
C LEU A 273 25.05 -21.58 -16.66
N VAL A 274 24.15 -22.14 -17.47
CA VAL A 274 24.52 -22.85 -18.71
C VAL A 274 25.19 -21.90 -19.71
N ALA A 275 24.66 -20.68 -19.87
CA ALA A 275 25.22 -19.68 -20.77
C ALA A 275 26.64 -19.25 -20.36
N ILE A 276 26.91 -19.08 -19.06
CA ILE A 276 28.27 -18.82 -18.55
C ILE A 276 29.20 -19.98 -18.91
N ALA A 277 28.78 -21.22 -18.65
CA ALA A 277 29.59 -22.41 -18.91
C ALA A 277 29.94 -22.55 -20.41
N ILE A 278 29.00 -22.23 -21.31
CA ILE A 278 29.24 -22.24 -22.76
C ILE A 278 30.10 -21.05 -23.20
N SER A 279 29.86 -19.87 -22.64
CA SER A 279 30.56 -18.64 -23.06
C SER A 279 32.03 -18.62 -22.65
N GLY A 280 32.44 -19.45 -21.68
CA GLY A 280 33.81 -19.48 -21.16
C GLY A 280 34.28 -18.17 -20.53
N LYS A 281 33.35 -17.22 -20.31
CA LYS A 281 33.62 -15.95 -19.64
C LYS A 281 33.66 -16.19 -18.14
N ASP A 282 34.62 -15.58 -17.47
CA ASP A 282 34.74 -15.58 -16.02
C ASP A 282 34.32 -14.21 -15.46
N PRO A 283 33.06 -14.07 -14.99
CA PRO A 283 32.55 -12.82 -14.43
C PRO A 283 33.36 -12.30 -13.23
N TYR A 284 34.05 -13.18 -12.51
CA TYR A 284 34.79 -12.80 -11.30
C TYR A 284 36.14 -12.16 -11.61
N ASN A 285 36.72 -12.47 -12.77
CA ASN A 285 38.04 -11.97 -13.19
C ASN A 285 37.97 -10.90 -14.29
N ASP A 286 36.82 -10.74 -14.96
CA ASP A 286 36.64 -9.72 -15.98
C ASP A 286 36.18 -8.39 -15.36
N ARG A 287 37.12 -7.44 -15.20
CA ARG A 287 36.84 -6.09 -14.65
C ARG A 287 35.84 -5.28 -15.48
N ASN A 288 35.56 -5.66 -16.73
CA ASN A 288 34.61 -4.98 -17.60
C ASN A 288 33.20 -5.59 -17.55
N PHE A 289 32.95 -6.51 -16.60
CA PHE A 289 31.68 -7.21 -16.46
C PHE A 289 30.56 -6.38 -15.79
N LEU A 290 30.91 -5.22 -15.20
CA LEU A 290 29.97 -4.26 -14.61
C LEU A 290 30.07 -2.89 -15.30
#